data_AF-A0A318DUA9-F1
#
_entry.id   AF-A0A318DUA9-F1
#
_cell.length_a   1.000
_cell.length_b   1.000
_cell.length_c   1.000
_cell.angle_alpha   90.00
_cell.angle_beta   90.00
_cell.angle_gamma   90.00
#
_symmetry.space_group_name_H-M   'P 1'
#
loop_
_entity.id
_entity.type
_entity.pdbx_description
1 polymer ?
#
loop_
_entity_poly.entity_id
_entity_poly.type
_entity_poly.pdbx_seq_one_letter_code
_entity_poly.pdbx_strand_id
1 'polypeptide(L)'
;MVTQNIVMLLVGVAFFVLGFLLSTREKVAEWGLSHGRARIWISLLGKERAMKLTKYFFGPVCMLLGVVSLLATLAVIFGKEPA
;
A
#
# COMPACT_ATOMS: atom_id res chain seq x y z
N MET A 1 -16.22 15.74 8.27
CA MET A 1 -16.36 15.38 6.85
C MET A 1 -15.17 15.82 6.00
N VAL A 2 -14.87 17.12 5.85
CA VAL A 2 -13.75 17.58 5.00
C VAL A 2 -12.39 17.02 5.46
N THR A 3 -12.08 17.13 6.75
CA THR A 3 -10.82 16.60 7.32
C THR A 3 -10.68 15.08 7.14
N GLN A 4 -11.77 14.32 7.26
CA GLN A 4 -11.76 12.87 7.06
C GLN A 4 -11.48 12.48 5.60
N ASN A 5 -12.04 13.23 4.64
CA ASN A 5 -11.78 13.02 3.22
C ASN A 5 -10.32 13.32 2.86
N ILE A 6 -9.76 14.41 3.40
CA ILE A 6 -8.34 14.75 3.21
C ILE A 6 -7.44 13.64 3.77
N VAL A 7 -7.76 13.12 4.96
CA VAL A 7 -7.02 12.02 5.57
C VAL A 7 -7.11 10.74 4.71
N MET A 8 -8.29 10.37 4.21
CA MET A 8 -8.44 9.20 3.32
C MET A 8 -7.67 9.37 2.01
N LEU A 9 -7.61 10.59 1.47
CA LEU A 9 -6.85 10.89 0.26
C LEU A 9 -5.35 10.72 0.51
N LEU A 10 -4.83 11.29 1.60
CA LEU A 10 -3.44 11.15 2.01
C LEU A 10 -3.07 9.69 2.29
N VAL A 11 -3.97 8.94 2.93
CA VAL A 11 -3.79 7.50 3.16
C VAL A 11 -3.72 6.76 1.83
N GLY A 12 -4.64 7.01 0.89
CA GLY A 12 -4.61 6.41 -0.44
C GLY A 12 -3.31 6.68 -1.20
N VAL A 13 -2.83 7.93 -1.18
CA VAL A 13 -1.52 8.29 -1.76
C VAL A 13 -0.38 7.55 -1.06
N ALA A 14 -0.38 7.51 0.28
CA ALA A 14 0.66 6.83 1.05
C ALA A 14 0.72 5.33 0.72
N PHE A 15 -0.41 4.64 0.68
CA PHE A 15 -0.48 3.22 0.29
C PHE A 15 0.00 3.00 -1.15
N PHE A 16 -0.38 3.88 -2.08
CA PHE A 16 0.09 3.79 -3.46
C PHE A 16 1.61 3.94 -3.58
N VAL A 17 2.16 4.98 -2.96
CA VAL A 17 3.61 5.26 -2.98
C VAL A 17 4.37 4.13 -2.28
N LEU A 18 3.86 3.63 -1.15
CA LEU A 18 4.51 2.58 -0.38
C LEU A 18 4.47 1.23 -1.14
N GLY A 19 3.35 0.91 -1.80
CA GLY A 19 3.25 -0.24 -2.70
C GLY A 19 4.20 -0.14 -3.90
N PHE A 20 4.31 1.04 -4.50
CA PHE A 20 5.24 1.30 -5.61
C PHE A 20 6.70 1.13 -5.18
N LEU A 21 7.06 1.70 -4.03
CA LEU A 21 8.41 1.58 -3.47
C LEU A 21 8.73 0.13 -3.08
N LEU A 22 7.78 -0.61 -2.50
CA LEU A 22 7.95 -2.04 -2.19
C LEU A 22 8.20 -2.87 -3.45
N SER A 23 7.53 -2.54 -4.56
CA SER A 23 7.70 -3.25 -5.83
C SER A 23 9.05 -2.93 -6.51
N THR A 24 9.44 -1.65 -6.49
CA THR A 24 10.60 -1.15 -7.27
C THR A 24 11.92 -1.13 -6.49
N ARG A 25 11.91 -0.85 -5.18
CA ARG A 25 13.12 -0.65 -4.36
C ARG A 25 13.34 -1.83 -3.43
N GLU A 26 14.41 -2.59 -3.69
CA GLU A 26 14.81 -3.73 -2.85
C GLU A 26 15.05 -3.36 -1.39
N LYS A 27 15.71 -2.22 -1.15
CA LYS A 27 15.95 -1.72 0.21
C LYS A 27 14.66 -1.50 0.98
N VAL A 28 13.58 -1.08 0.32
CA VAL A 28 12.28 -0.83 0.96
C VAL A 28 11.56 -2.15 1.22
N ALA A 29 11.63 -3.11 0.30
CA ALA A 29 11.10 -4.46 0.50
C ALA A 29 11.83 -5.19 1.66
N GLU A 30 13.16 -5.07 1.71
CA GLU A 30 13.99 -5.62 2.79
C GLU A 30 13.71 -4.91 4.13
N TRP A 31 13.55 -3.58 4.12
CA TRP A 31 13.14 -2.82 5.29
C TRP A 31 11.75 -3.26 5.79
N GLY A 32 10.77 -3.41 4.90
CA GLY A 32 9.43 -3.87 5.22
C GLY A 32 9.41 -5.29 5.79
N LEU A 33 10.27 -6.17 5.28
CA LEU A 33 10.42 -7.54 5.79
C LEU A 33 11.18 -7.63 7.12
N SER A 34 12.07 -6.68 7.42
CA SER A 34 12.84 -6.67 8.68
C SER A 34 12.04 -6.15 9.89
N HIS A 35 10.91 -5.47 9.65
CA HIS A 35 10.05 -4.91 10.69
C HIS A 35 8.85 -5.81 11.04
N GLY A 36 8.61 -5.99 12.35
CA GLY A 36 7.40 -6.60 12.88
C GLY A 36 7.13 -8.04 12.45
N ARG A 37 5.85 -8.35 12.15
CA ARG A 37 5.37 -9.69 11.76
C ARG A 37 5.83 -10.14 10.37
N ALA A 38 6.36 -9.22 9.56
CA ALA A 38 6.91 -9.55 8.24
C ALA A 38 8.12 -10.51 8.34
N ARG A 39 8.84 -10.48 9.48
CA ARG A 39 9.95 -11.38 9.78
C ARG A 39 9.55 -12.86 9.84
N ILE A 40 8.29 -13.14 10.15
CA ILE A 40 7.73 -14.50 10.14
C ILE A 40 7.76 -15.07 8.71
N TRP A 41 7.52 -14.23 7.70
CA TRP A 41 7.58 -14.64 6.30
C TRP A 41 9.00 -14.98 5.85
N ILE A 42 10.03 -14.28 6.38
CA ILE A 42 11.43 -14.65 6.17
C ILE A 42 11.71 -16.02 6.79
N SER A 43 11.23 -16.27 8.02
CA SER A 43 11.39 -17.55 8.71
C SER A 43 10.69 -18.71 8.00
N LEU A 44 9.54 -18.48 7.37
CA LEU A 44 8.74 -19.52 6.71
C LEU A 44 9.21 -19.83 5.29
N LEU A 45 9.60 -18.82 4.51
CA LEU A 45 9.86 -18.96 3.07
C LEU A 45 11.35 -18.84 2.72
N GLY A 46 12.18 -18.35 3.64
CA GLY A 46 13.55 -17.93 3.36
C GLY A 46 13.60 -16.52 2.76
N LYS A 47 14.70 -15.80 3.04
CA LYS A 47 14.87 -14.37 2.70
C LYS A 47 14.58 -14.07 1.22
N GLU A 48 15.07 -14.93 0.32
CA GLU A 48 14.98 -14.72 -1.12
C GLU A 48 13.53 -14.84 -1.64
N ARG A 49 12.77 -15.83 -1.16
CA ARG A 49 11.37 -16.03 -1.55
C ARG A 49 10.45 -15.01 -0.88
N ALA A 50 10.72 -14.64 0.37
CA ALA A 50 10.01 -13.57 1.05
C ALA A 50 10.17 -12.23 0.31
N MET A 51 11.36 -11.95 -0.20
CA MET A 51 11.63 -10.73 -0.98
C MET A 51 10.81 -10.69 -2.28
N LYS A 52 10.76 -11.81 -3.01
CA LYS A 52 9.92 -11.94 -4.21
C LYS A 52 8.44 -11.77 -3.87
N LEU A 53 7.96 -12.40 -2.78
CA LEU A 53 6.58 -12.26 -2.32
C LEU A 53 6.25 -10.78 -2.00
N THR A 54 7.15 -10.08 -1.31
CA THR A 54 6.94 -8.66 -0.97
C THR A 54 6.91 -7.77 -2.20
N LYS A 55 7.79 -8.00 -3.18
CA LYS A 55 7.86 -7.21 -4.40
C LYS A 55 6.71 -7.48 -5.36
N TYR A 56 6.38 -8.76 -5.59
CA TYR A 56 5.45 -9.18 -6.64
C TYR A 56 4.02 -9.40 -6.15
N PHE A 57 3.81 -9.60 -4.85
CA PHE A 57 2.48 -9.79 -4.27
C PHE A 57 2.09 -8.58 -3.41
N PHE A 58 2.82 -8.31 -2.33
CA PHE A 58 2.45 -7.24 -1.41
C PHE A 58 2.56 -5.83 -2.01
N GLY A 59 3.58 -5.56 -2.82
CA GLY A 59 3.74 -4.27 -3.52
C GLY A 59 2.52 -3.93 -4.38
N PRO A 60 2.16 -4.77 -5.37
CA PRO A 60 0.98 -4.57 -6.21
C PRO A 60 -0.33 -4.53 -5.42
N VAL A 61 -0.51 -5.39 -4.42
CA VAL A 61 -1.72 -5.38 -3.57
C VAL A 61 -1.83 -4.04 -2.81
N CYS A 62 -0.73 -3.55 -2.25
CA CYS A 62 -0.68 -2.27 -1.55
C CYS A 62 -0.97 -1.10 -2.50
N MET A 63 -0.45 -1.14 -3.73
CA MET A 63 -0.78 -0.16 -4.77
C MET A 63 -2.27 -0.19 -5.12
N LEU A 64 -2.85 -1.37 -5.32
CA LEU A 64 -4.27 -1.53 -5.64
C LEU A 64 -5.16 -0.98 -4.52
N LEU A 65 -4.84 -1.27 -3.26
CA LEU A 65 -5.56 -0.70 -2.11
C LEU A 65 -5.47 0.82 -2.07
N GLY A 66 -4.30 1.39 -2.39
CA GLY A 66 -4.12 2.83 -2.55
C GLY A 66 -5.02 3.42 -3.64
N VAL A 67 -5.06 2.79 -4.82
CA VAL A 67 -5.93 3.19 -5.94
C VAL A 67 -7.40 3.12 -5.55
N VAL A 68 -7.84 2.03 -4.93
CA VAL A 68 -9.23 1.87 -4.47
C VAL A 68 -9.59 2.94 -3.45
N SER A 69 -8.71 3.25 -2.49
CA SER A 69 -8.92 4.32 -1.51
C SER A 69 -9.04 5.69 -2.18
N LEU A 70 -8.21 5.97 -3.21
CA LEU A 70 -8.27 7.21 -3.97
C LEU A 70 -9.58 7.32 -4.76
N LEU A 71 -9.96 6.26 -5.48
CA LEU A 71 -11.21 6.21 -6.24
C LEU A 71 -12.44 6.36 -5.34
N ALA A 72 -12.46 5.68 -4.19
CA ALA A 72 -13.53 5.81 -3.21
C ALA A 72 -13.63 7.24 -2.66
N THR A 73 -12.48 7.87 -2.37
CA THR A 73 -12.45 9.25 -1.90
C THR A 73 -12.92 10.23 -2.96
N LEU A 74 -12.52 10.04 -4.22
CA LEU A 74 -13.00 10.82 -5.37
C LEU A 74 -14.51 10.63 -5.57
N ALA A 75 -15.02 9.41 -5.51
CA ALA A 75 -16.45 9.13 -5.60
C ALA A 75 -17.25 9.80 -4.48
N VAL A 76 -16.70 9.91 -3.27
CA VAL A 76 -17.35 10.63 -2.16
C VAL A 76 -17.32 12.15 -2.33
N ILE A 77 -16.24 12.69 -2.91
CA ILE A 77 -16.07 14.13 -3.15
C ILE A 77 -16.92 14.59 -4.34
N PHE A 78 -16.88 13.86 -5.45
CA PHE A 78 -17.54 14.21 -6.72
C PHE A 78 -18.93 13.59 -6.89
N GLY A 79 -19.23 12.46 -6.23
CA GLY A 79 -20.57 11.86 -6.22
C GLY A 79 -21.55 12.55 -5.29
N LYS A 80 -21.10 13.56 -4.53
CA LYS A 80 -21.95 14.57 -3.89
C LYS A 80 -22.12 15.76 -4.84
N GLU A 81 -22.80 15.57 -5.96
CA GLU A 81 -23.60 16.65 -6.54
C GLU A 81 -24.94 16.65 -5.80
N PRO A 82 -25.25 17.63 -4.94
CA PRO A 82 -26.61 17.83 -4.52
C PRO A 82 -27.38 18.45 -5.69
N ALA A 83 -28.41 17.73 -6.16
CA ALA A 83 -29.55 18.35 -6.82
C ALA A 83 -30.27 19.32 -5.86
#